data_AF-A0A970B2L6-F1
#
_entry.id   AF-A0A970B2L6-F1
#
_cell.length_a   1.000
_cell.length_b   1.000
_cell.length_c   1.000
_cell.angle_alpha   90.00
_cell.angle_beta   90.00
_cell.angle_gamma   90.00
#
_symmetry.space_group_name_H-M   'P 1'
#
loop_
_entity.id
_entity.type
_entity.pdbx_description
1 polymer ?
#
loop_
_entity_poly.entity_id
_entity_poly.type
_entity_poly.pdbx_seq_one_letter_code
_entity_poly.pdbx_strand_id
1 'polypeptide(L)'
;MSEISGIVIGCWITDVDESSQEIVEALAAAREKLPNLKAIFLGDITYEEAEISWIVQSDVSPLLTAYPQLEYLQVRGNQGLSLGLLQHDRLKSLVVETGGLSVNVVCEVL
;
A
#
# COMPACT_ATOMS: atom_id res chain seq x y z
N MET A 1 -6.15 -23.85 -4.20
CA MET A 1 -6.25 -22.38 -4.34
C MET A 1 -5.57 -21.75 -3.14
N SER A 2 -5.06 -20.52 -3.24
CA SER A 2 -4.38 -19.89 -2.10
C SER A 2 -5.38 -19.53 -0.99
N GLU A 3 -5.10 -19.96 0.23
CA GLU A 3 -5.88 -19.64 1.44
C GLU A 3 -5.45 -18.30 2.08
N ILE A 4 -4.49 -17.60 1.45
CA ILE A 4 -3.95 -16.34 1.96
C ILE A 4 -5.00 -15.23 1.77
N SER A 5 -5.39 -14.63 2.89
CA SER A 5 -6.36 -13.52 2.94
C SER A 5 -5.74 -12.18 3.35
N GLY A 6 -4.50 -12.18 3.83
CA GLY A 6 -3.78 -10.97 4.21
C GLY A 6 -2.29 -11.07 3.93
N ILE A 7 -1.67 -9.94 3.56
CA ILE A 7 -0.22 -9.81 3.36
C ILE A 7 0.26 -8.55 4.08
N VAL A 8 1.39 -8.70 4.77
CA VAL A 8 2.16 -7.60 5.37
C VAL A 8 3.50 -7.53 4.66
N ILE A 9 3.87 -6.32 4.23
CA ILE A 9 5.14 -6.03 3.58
C ILE A 9 5.96 -5.19 4.56
N GLY A 10 7.09 -5.73 5.00
CA GLY A 10 8.04 -5.05 5.87
C GLY A 10 9.01 -4.15 5.11
N CYS A 11 10.20 -3.92 5.66
CA CYS A 11 11.18 -3.01 5.07
C CYS A 11 11.74 -3.48 3.72
N TRP A 12 11.69 -2.58 2.73
CA TRP A 12 12.33 -2.73 1.41
C TRP A 12 13.45 -1.71 1.19
N ILE A 13 13.67 -0.79 2.13
CA ILE A 13 14.59 0.32 1.96
C ILE A 13 16.02 -0.23 2.03
N THR A 14 16.67 -0.35 0.89
CA THR A 14 18.08 -0.78 0.80
C THR A 14 19.02 0.35 0.37
N ASP A 15 18.48 1.37 -0.31
CA ASP A 15 19.20 2.59 -0.71
C ASP A 15 18.34 3.85 -0.51
N VAL A 16 18.97 5.01 -0.62
CA VAL A 16 18.26 6.30 -0.60
C VAL A 16 17.33 6.41 -1.82
N ASP A 17 16.10 6.86 -1.59
CA ASP A 17 15.05 7.05 -2.60
C ASP A 17 14.39 5.79 -3.17
N GLU A 18 14.65 4.60 -2.61
CA GLU A 18 13.95 3.38 -3.02
C GLU A 18 12.47 3.41 -2.61
N SER A 19 11.58 3.41 -3.61
CA SER A 19 10.14 3.48 -3.40
C SER A 19 9.46 2.11 -3.34
N SER A 20 8.22 2.07 -2.87
CA SER A 20 7.39 0.86 -2.88
C SER A 20 6.96 0.38 -4.29
N GLN A 21 7.35 1.08 -5.37
CA GLN A 21 6.82 0.82 -6.72
C GLN A 21 7.00 -0.63 -7.17
N GLU A 22 8.21 -1.20 -7.05
CA GLU A 22 8.47 -2.57 -7.48
C GLU A 22 7.62 -3.58 -6.68
N ILE A 23 7.36 -3.31 -5.41
CA ILE A 23 6.51 -4.16 -4.57
C ILE A 23 5.05 -4.07 -5.01
N VAL A 24 4.55 -2.87 -5.26
CA VAL A 24 3.19 -2.65 -5.75
C VAL A 24 2.97 -3.38 -7.08
N GLU A 25 3.91 -3.25 -8.01
CA GLU A 25 3.87 -3.92 -9.31
C GLU A 25 3.92 -5.45 -9.15
N ALA A 26 4.81 -5.97 -8.30
CA ALA A 26 4.94 -7.40 -8.05
C ALA A 26 3.67 -8.00 -7.42
N LEU A 27 3.06 -7.32 -6.46
CA LEU A 27 1.80 -7.73 -5.86
C LEU A 27 0.66 -7.71 -6.89
N ALA A 28 0.51 -6.62 -7.63
CA ALA A 28 -0.50 -6.51 -8.67
C ALA A 28 -0.37 -7.61 -9.74
N ALA A 29 0.86 -7.93 -10.15
CA ALA A 29 1.16 -9.02 -11.08
C ALA A 29 0.84 -10.41 -10.49
N ALA A 30 0.89 -10.56 -9.17
CA ALA A 30 0.60 -11.80 -8.46
C ALA A 30 -0.89 -12.05 -8.20
N ARG A 31 -1.82 -11.20 -8.69
CA ARG A 31 -3.26 -11.28 -8.42
C ARG A 31 -3.87 -12.68 -8.62
N GLU A 32 -3.47 -13.38 -9.68
CA GLU A 32 -3.99 -14.73 -10.00
C GLU A 32 -3.55 -15.79 -8.97
N LYS A 33 -2.44 -15.54 -8.26
CA LYS A 33 -1.92 -16.41 -7.19
C LYS A 33 -2.56 -16.09 -5.83
N LEU A 34 -3.13 -14.90 -5.69
CA LEU A 34 -3.69 -14.36 -4.44
C LEU A 34 -5.18 -13.95 -4.61
N PRO A 35 -6.04 -14.83 -5.16
CA PRO A 35 -7.41 -14.47 -5.53
C PRO A 35 -8.32 -14.15 -4.33
N ASN A 36 -7.91 -14.59 -3.13
CA ASN A 36 -8.66 -14.43 -1.88
C ASN A 36 -8.09 -13.33 -0.98
N LEU A 37 -7.17 -12.50 -1.48
CA LEU A 37 -6.54 -11.44 -0.70
C LEU A 37 -7.57 -10.35 -0.36
N LYS A 38 -7.66 -10.04 0.93
CA LYS A 38 -8.61 -9.07 1.50
C LYS A 38 -7.93 -7.97 2.31
N ALA A 39 -6.71 -8.19 2.77
CA ALA A 39 -5.97 -7.21 3.56
C ALA A 39 -4.55 -7.05 3.03
N ILE A 40 -4.11 -5.79 2.87
CA ILE A 40 -2.73 -5.45 2.58
C ILE A 40 -2.28 -4.41 3.59
N PHE A 41 -1.13 -4.66 4.22
CA PHE A 41 -0.37 -3.65 4.92
C PHE A 41 0.97 -3.47 4.22
N LEU A 42 1.14 -2.32 3.56
CA LEU A 42 2.36 -1.90 2.88
C LEU A 42 3.19 -0.97 3.77
N GLY A 43 4.38 -1.42 4.14
CA GLY A 43 5.32 -0.61 4.90
C GLY A 43 5.22 -0.85 6.40
N ASP A 44 5.14 -2.10 6.85
CA ASP A 44 5.37 -2.41 8.26
C ASP A 44 6.85 -2.24 8.60
N ILE A 45 7.25 -0.96 8.63
CA ILE A 45 8.60 -0.47 8.85
C ILE A 45 8.58 0.21 10.20
N THR A 46 9.39 -0.31 11.11
CA THR A 46 9.55 0.17 12.48
C THR A 46 10.51 1.36 12.53
N TYR A 47 10.50 2.08 13.66
CA TYR A 47 11.40 3.21 13.84
C TYR A 47 12.88 2.79 13.80
N GLU A 48 13.19 1.58 14.28
CA GLU A 48 14.52 0.99 14.24
C GLU A 48 15.01 0.72 12.81
N GLU A 49 14.09 0.49 11.86
CA GLU A 49 14.43 0.25 10.46
C GLU A 49 14.55 1.56 9.66
N ALA A 50 13.57 2.45 9.79
CA ALA A 50 13.61 3.79 9.19
C ALA A 50 12.61 4.75 9.85
N GLU A 51 12.94 6.05 9.83
CA GLU A 51 11.97 7.07 10.20
C GLU A 51 10.80 7.08 9.19
N ILE A 52 9.57 7.27 9.69
CA ILE A 52 8.36 7.33 8.84
C ILE A 52 8.42 8.42 7.76
N SER A 53 9.20 9.47 8.01
CA SER A 53 9.46 10.58 7.08
C SER A 53 10.36 10.18 5.91
N TRP A 54 11.11 9.08 6.02
CA TRP A 54 12.03 8.58 5.01
C TRP A 54 11.44 7.43 4.19
N ILE A 55 10.24 6.95 4.54
CA ILE A 55 9.56 5.90 3.79
C ILE A 55 8.99 6.51 2.51
N VAL A 56 9.60 6.15 1.38
CA VAL A 56 9.16 6.51 0.04
C VAL A 56 8.15 5.46 -0.45
N GLN A 57 6.90 5.91 -0.60
CA GLN A 57 5.80 5.17 -1.21
C GLN A 57 5.72 5.45 -2.72
N SER A 58 4.71 4.89 -3.37
CA SER A 58 4.39 5.06 -4.78
C SER A 58 2.88 5.22 -4.97
N ASP A 59 2.43 5.24 -6.23
CA ASP A 59 1.02 4.99 -6.54
C ASP A 59 0.64 3.56 -6.10
N VAL A 60 -0.35 3.44 -5.23
CA VAL A 60 -0.87 2.15 -4.73
C VAL A 60 -2.21 1.76 -5.37
N SER A 61 -2.75 2.58 -6.28
CA SER A 61 -3.97 2.28 -7.04
C SER A 61 -3.93 0.96 -7.83
N PRO A 62 -2.76 0.45 -8.30
CA PRO A 62 -2.71 -0.88 -8.92
C PRO A 62 -3.14 -2.01 -7.98
N LEU A 63 -2.94 -1.87 -6.66
CA LEU A 63 -3.39 -2.87 -5.68
C LEU A 63 -4.92 -2.93 -5.60
N LEU A 64 -5.58 -1.77 -5.62
CA LEU A 64 -7.04 -1.67 -5.64
C LEU A 64 -7.61 -2.34 -6.90
N THR A 65 -6.98 -2.10 -8.04
CA THR A 65 -7.41 -2.69 -9.33
C THR A 65 -7.17 -4.21 -9.37
N ALA A 66 -6.04 -4.67 -8.81
CA ALA A 66 -5.65 -6.07 -8.85
C ALA A 66 -6.48 -6.97 -7.94
N TYR A 67 -6.98 -6.45 -6.81
CA TYR A 67 -7.63 -7.23 -5.76
C TYR A 67 -9.07 -6.78 -5.51
N PRO A 68 -10.05 -7.20 -6.33
CA PRO A 68 -11.45 -6.77 -6.18
C PRO A 68 -12.12 -7.24 -4.87
N GLN A 69 -11.47 -8.14 -4.12
CA GLN A 69 -11.92 -8.60 -2.81
C GLN A 69 -11.28 -7.83 -1.65
N LEU A 70 -10.45 -6.82 -1.91
CA LEU A 70 -9.75 -6.07 -0.88
C LEU A 70 -10.74 -5.32 0.02
N GLU A 71 -10.66 -5.59 1.32
CA GLU A 71 -11.48 -4.98 2.35
C GLU A 71 -10.67 -4.00 3.22
N TYR A 72 -9.35 -4.19 3.32
CA TYR A 72 -8.45 -3.40 4.17
C TYR A 72 -7.15 -3.06 3.44
N LEU A 73 -6.86 -1.76 3.30
CA LEU A 73 -5.58 -1.24 2.81
C LEU A 73 -4.97 -0.34 3.87
N GLN A 74 -3.76 -0.69 4.30
CA GLN A 74 -2.95 0.13 5.18
C GLN A 74 -1.61 0.45 4.52
N VAL A 75 -1.21 1.72 4.60
CA VAL A 75 0.06 2.21 4.07
C VAL A 75 0.73 3.09 5.12
N ARG A 76 2.03 2.87 5.36
CA ARG A 76 2.85 3.70 6.27
C ARG A 76 3.89 4.49 5.49
N GLY A 77 3.94 5.80 5.68
CA GLY A 77 4.74 6.72 4.88
C GLY A 77 3.89 7.48 3.86
N ASN A 78 4.27 8.72 3.54
CA ASN A 78 3.52 9.61 2.65
C ASN A 78 4.33 10.13 1.46
N GLN A 79 5.67 10.08 1.51
CA GLN A 79 6.47 10.59 0.40
C GLN A 79 6.19 9.77 -0.86
N GLY A 80 5.77 10.41 -1.95
CA GLY A 80 5.43 9.71 -3.19
C GLY A 80 4.11 8.89 -3.18
N LEU A 81 3.38 8.90 -2.06
CA LEU A 81 2.09 8.19 -1.96
C LEU A 81 1.04 8.82 -2.88
N SER A 82 0.39 7.98 -3.68
CA SER A 82 -0.88 8.30 -4.35
C SER A 82 -1.81 7.10 -4.24
N LEU A 83 -3.10 7.38 -4.02
CA LEU A 83 -4.18 6.40 -4.04
C LEU A 83 -4.85 6.31 -5.42
N GLY A 84 -4.46 7.21 -6.34
CA GLY A 84 -5.11 7.38 -7.63
C GLY A 84 -6.60 7.71 -7.46
N LEU A 85 -7.43 7.15 -8.35
CA LEU A 85 -8.87 7.23 -8.21
C LEU A 85 -9.36 6.13 -7.25
N LEU A 86 -9.70 6.51 -6.02
CA LEU A 86 -10.18 5.56 -5.01
C LEU A 86 -11.62 5.10 -5.30
N GLN A 87 -11.77 4.15 -6.23
CA GLN A 87 -13.03 3.46 -6.53
C GLN A 87 -12.86 1.96 -6.24
N HIS A 88 -13.44 1.48 -5.14
CA HIS A 88 -13.34 0.09 -4.76
C HIS A 88 -14.58 -0.40 -3.99
N ASP A 89 -15.36 -1.31 -4.59
CA ASP A 89 -16.68 -1.72 -4.08
C ASP A 89 -16.66 -2.38 -2.69
N ARG A 90 -15.53 -2.96 -2.31
CA ARG A 90 -15.41 -3.75 -1.07
C ARG A 90 -14.48 -3.17 -0.02
N LEU A 91 -13.83 -2.04 -0.31
CA LEU A 91 -12.88 -1.46 0.63
C LEU A 91 -13.66 -0.90 1.83
N LYS A 92 -13.40 -1.43 3.02
CA LYS A 92 -14.05 -1.03 4.27
C LYS A 92 -13.14 -0.15 5.11
N SER A 93 -11.83 -0.26 4.93
CA SER A 93 -10.85 0.49 5.71
C SER A 93 -9.67 0.88 4.84
N LEU A 94 -9.38 2.19 4.86
CA LEU A 94 -8.17 2.78 4.35
C LEU A 94 -7.47 3.45 5.53
N VAL A 95 -6.25 3.01 5.83
CA VAL A 95 -5.43 3.54 6.92
C VAL A 95 -4.13 4.07 6.33
N VAL A 96 -3.87 5.36 6.52
CA VAL A 96 -2.60 5.99 6.14
C VAL A 96 -1.89 6.45 7.40
N GLU A 97 -0.75 5.84 7.71
CA GLU A 97 0.10 6.22 8.83
C GLU A 97 1.21 7.13 8.30
N THR A 98 1.26 8.37 8.79
CA THR A 98 2.23 9.35 8.29
C THR A 98 2.57 10.39 9.35
N GLY A 99 3.78 10.97 9.26
CA GLY A 99 4.17 12.16 10.02
C GLY A 99 3.50 13.46 9.51
N GLY A 100 2.92 13.43 8.30
CA GLY A 100 2.14 14.50 7.70
C GLY A 100 1.49 14.04 6.40
N LEU A 101 0.17 14.18 6.29
CA LEU A 101 -0.56 13.75 5.09
C LEU A 101 -0.63 14.90 4.07
N SER A 102 -0.26 14.63 2.82
CA SER A 102 -0.33 15.66 1.77
C SER A 102 -1.77 16.00 1.40
N VAL A 103 -2.04 17.26 1.00
CA VAL A 103 -3.37 17.68 0.54
C VAL A 103 -3.83 16.90 -0.70
N ASN A 104 -2.90 16.48 -1.55
CA ASN A 104 -3.21 15.70 -2.75
C ASN A 104 -3.83 14.36 -2.38
N VAL A 105 -3.23 13.64 -1.44
CA VAL A 105 -3.78 12.35 -0.95
C VAL A 105 -5.13 12.54 -0.26
N VAL A 106 -5.32 13.67 0.45
CA VAL A 106 -6.64 14.01 1.01
C VAL A 106 -7.69 14.22 -0.10
N CYS A 107 -7.32 14.89 -1.20
CA CYS A 107 -8.24 15.07 -2.32
C CYS A 107 -8.57 13.76 -3.06
N GLU A 108 -7.68 12.76 -3.02
CA GLU A 108 -7.91 11.45 -3.66
C GLU A 108 -8.91 10.56 -2.89
N VAL A 109 -9.20 10.88 -1.61
CA VAL A 109 -10.20 10.16 -0.79
C VAL A 109 -11.56 10.85 -0.73
N LEU A 110 -11.69 12.07 -1.28
CA LEU A 110 -12.91 12.88 -1.28
C LEU A 110 -13.71 12.71 -2.58
#